data_AF-A0A835TY41-F1
#
_entry.id   AF-A0A835TY41-F1
#
_cell.length_a   1.000
_cell.length_b   1.000
_cell.length_c   1.000
_cell.angle_alpha   90.00
_cell.angle_beta   90.00
_cell.angle_gamma   90.00
#
_symmetry.space_group_name_H-M   'P 1'
#
loop_
_entity.id
_entity.type
_entity.pdbx_description
1 polymer ?
#
loop_
_entity_poly.entity_id
_entity_poly.type
_entity_poly.pdbx_seq_one_letter_code
_entity_poly.pdbx_strand_id
1 'polypeptide(L)'
;MGKTEDQRIDEKAQREANKKIEKQLQKERLAYKATHRLLLLGAGESGKSTIVKQMRILHVNGFNSEEKKQKILDIRKNVKDAIVTIVSAMSTLIPPVPLANPENQFRMDYIKSIAPLSDFDYTQ
;
A
#
# COMPACT_ATOMS: atom_id res chain seq x y z
N MET A 1 37.31 -50.85 3.50
CA MET A 1 35.85 -51.07 3.61
C MET A 1 35.16 -50.28 2.51
N GLY A 2 34.57 -50.96 1.54
CA GLY A 2 33.83 -50.30 0.45
C GLY A 2 32.50 -49.76 0.96
N LYS A 3 32.11 -48.56 0.52
CA LYS A 3 30.79 -47.99 0.82
C LYS A 3 29.69 -48.96 0.38
N THR A 4 28.70 -49.18 1.22
CA THR A 4 27.49 -49.97 0.90
C THR A 4 26.73 -49.36 -0.28
N GLU A 5 26.03 -50.18 -1.04
CA GLU A 5 25.29 -49.78 -2.25
C GLU A 5 24.32 -48.60 -1.97
N ASP A 6 23.63 -48.63 -0.82
CA ASP A 6 22.74 -47.57 -0.34
C ASP A 6 23.43 -46.21 -0.19
N GLN A 7 24.64 -46.18 0.39
CA GLN A 7 25.39 -44.93 0.57
C GLN A 7 25.78 -44.29 -0.77
N ARG A 8 25.97 -45.10 -1.82
CA ARG A 8 26.28 -44.59 -3.17
C ARG A 8 25.04 -44.05 -3.87
N ILE A 9 23.87 -44.64 -3.62
CA ILE A 9 22.58 -44.17 -4.15
C ILE A 9 22.22 -42.83 -3.51
N ASP A 10 22.38 -42.68 -2.19
CA ASP A 10 22.14 -41.42 -1.48
C ASP A 10 23.11 -40.31 -1.91
N GLU A 11 24.41 -40.61 -2.08
CA GLU A 11 25.38 -39.65 -2.59
C GLU A 11 25.05 -39.19 -4.02
N LYS A 12 24.53 -40.08 -4.86
CA LYS A 12 24.09 -39.75 -6.22
C LYS A 12 22.82 -38.89 -6.20
N ALA A 13 21.84 -39.21 -5.36
CA ALA A 13 20.62 -38.43 -5.18
C ALA A 13 20.94 -37.01 -4.66
N GLN A 14 21.83 -36.89 -3.67
CA GLN A 14 22.32 -35.59 -3.18
C GLN A 14 23.04 -34.80 -4.26
N ARG A 15 23.90 -35.43 -5.07
CA ARG A 15 24.56 -34.76 -6.19
C ARG A 15 23.58 -34.27 -7.26
N GLU A 16 22.56 -35.06 -7.57
CA GLU A 16 21.51 -34.66 -8.52
C GLU A 16 20.66 -33.51 -7.98
N ALA A 17 20.30 -33.54 -6.69
CA ALA A 17 19.61 -32.45 -6.02
C ALA A 17 20.45 -31.16 -6.04
N ASN A 18 21.73 -31.23 -5.65
CA ASN A 18 22.65 -30.10 -5.69
C ASN A 18 22.79 -29.54 -7.12
N LYS A 19 22.91 -30.40 -8.14
CA LYS A 19 23.00 -29.96 -9.54
C LYS A 19 21.71 -29.28 -10.01
N LYS A 20 20.54 -29.71 -9.55
CA LYS A 20 19.25 -29.04 -9.83
C LYS A 20 19.20 -27.66 -9.17
N ILE A 21 19.60 -27.55 -7.90
CA ILE A 21 19.66 -26.29 -7.16
C ILE A 21 20.64 -25.31 -7.83
N GLU A 22 21.84 -25.76 -8.19
CA GLU A 22 22.85 -24.91 -8.87
C GLU A 22 22.32 -24.34 -10.19
N LYS A 23 21.64 -25.18 -11.00
CA LYS A 23 21.00 -24.74 -12.25
C LYS A 23 19.89 -23.72 -12.00
N GLN A 24 19.08 -23.91 -10.95
CA GLN A 24 18.03 -22.98 -10.58
C GLN A 24 18.61 -21.63 -10.13
N LEU A 25 19.63 -21.66 -9.28
CA LEU A 25 20.38 -20.48 -8.83
C LEU A 25 21.00 -19.70 -9.99
N GLN A 26 21.56 -20.38 -10.99
CA GLN A 26 22.09 -19.72 -12.18
C GLN A 26 21.00 -19.01 -12.99
N LYS A 27 19.84 -19.66 -13.20
CA LYS A 27 18.68 -19.03 -13.88
C LYS A 27 18.18 -17.80 -13.11
N GLU A 28 18.03 -17.93 -11.79
CA GLU A 28 17.59 -16.82 -10.93
C GLU A 28 18.59 -15.68 -10.91
N ARG A 29 19.90 -15.95 -10.91
CA ARG A 29 20.95 -14.92 -11.04
C ARG A 29 20.84 -14.14 -12.34
N LEU A 30 20.54 -14.81 -13.45
CA LEU A 30 20.35 -14.14 -14.74
C LEU A 30 19.09 -13.27 -14.74
N ALA A 31 17.97 -13.80 -14.24
CA ALA A 31 16.72 -13.04 -14.11
C ALA A 31 16.88 -11.82 -13.18
N TYR A 32 17.60 -11.99 -12.07
CA TYR A 32 17.89 -10.93 -11.12
C TYR A 32 18.75 -9.83 -11.75
N LYS A 33 19.80 -10.19 -12.51
CA LYS A 33 20.64 -9.22 -13.24
C LYS A 33 19.86 -8.46 -14.31
N ALA A 34 18.86 -9.08 -14.93
CA ALA A 34 18.00 -8.43 -15.92
C ALA A 34 16.92 -7.51 -15.29
N THR A 35 16.66 -7.63 -13.98
CA THR A 35 15.63 -6.87 -13.29
C THR A 35 16.14 -5.50 -12.87
N HIS A 36 15.50 -4.44 -13.37
CA HIS A 36 15.83 -3.06 -12.99
C HIS A 36 15.13 -2.70 -11.67
N ARG A 37 15.92 -2.45 -10.60
CA ARG A 37 15.42 -2.11 -9.27
C ARG A 37 15.30 -0.58 -9.14
N LEU A 38 14.08 -0.09 -8.99
CA LEU A 38 13.77 1.33 -8.83
C LEU A 38 13.34 1.61 -7.39
N LEU A 39 13.87 2.68 -6.79
CA LEU A 39 13.49 3.18 -5.48
C LEU A 39 12.80 4.53 -5.62
N LEU A 40 11.60 4.66 -5.05
CA LEU A 40 10.84 5.91 -5.03
C LEU A 40 11.02 6.58 -3.67
N LEU A 41 11.64 7.76 -3.65
CA LEU A 41 11.89 8.57 -2.46
C LEU A 41 11.06 9.86 -2.50
N GLY A 42 10.73 10.38 -1.32
CA GLY A 42 9.97 11.63 -1.15
C GLY A 42 9.28 11.72 0.19
N ALA A 43 8.85 12.92 0.58
CA ALA A 43 8.10 13.19 1.81
C ALA A 43 6.77 12.42 1.89
N GLY A 44 6.13 12.40 3.07
CA GLY A 44 4.75 11.91 3.20
C GLY A 44 3.84 12.52 2.13
N GLU A 45 2.88 11.74 1.62
CA GLU A 45 1.86 12.23 0.68
C GLU A 45 2.35 12.74 -0.69
N SER A 46 3.66 12.65 -0.99
CA SER A 46 4.27 13.09 -2.25
C SER A 46 3.88 12.30 -3.52
N GLY A 47 2.87 11.44 -3.44
CA GLY A 47 2.37 10.67 -4.60
C GLY A 47 3.14 9.39 -4.96
N LYS A 48 4.10 8.93 -4.15
CA LYS A 48 4.86 7.68 -4.41
C LYS A 48 3.95 6.48 -4.66
N SER A 49 2.95 6.28 -3.82
CA SER A 49 1.96 5.20 -3.97
C SER A 49 1.12 5.37 -5.24
N THR A 50 0.87 6.60 -5.68
CA THR A 50 0.16 6.89 -6.93
C THR A 50 0.97 6.44 -8.14
N ILE A 51 2.29 6.69 -8.16
CA ILE A 51 3.18 6.22 -9.23
C ILE A 51 3.17 4.68 -9.32
N VAL A 52 3.27 3.99 -8.17
CA VAL A 52 3.22 2.51 -8.13
C VAL A 52 1.87 1.99 -8.65
N LYS A 53 0.75 2.63 -8.27
CA LYS A 53 -0.58 2.28 -8.78
C LYS A 53 -0.67 2.45 -10.31
N GLN A 54 -0.12 3.53 -10.86
CA GLN A 54 -0.09 3.74 -12.32
C GLN A 54 0.75 2.68 -13.03
N MET A 55 1.92 2.32 -12.48
CA MET A 55 2.75 1.25 -13.04
C MET A 55 1.99 -0.07 -13.11
N ARG A 56 1.21 -0.39 -12.07
CA ARG A 56 0.37 -1.60 -12.04
C ARG A 56 -0.75 -1.56 -13.09
N ILE A 57 -1.42 -0.42 -13.25
CA ILE A 57 -2.48 -0.26 -14.27
C ILE A 57 -1.94 -0.46 -15.67
N LEU A 58 -0.79 0.12 -15.97
CA LEU A 58 -0.21 0.11 -17.32
C LEU A 58 0.51 -1.20 -17.68
N HIS A 59 1.12 -1.88 -16.70
CA HIS A 59 2.03 -3.00 -16.98
C HIS A 59 1.67 -4.33 -16.30
N VAL A 60 0.70 -4.35 -15.36
CA VAL A 60 0.41 -5.53 -14.53
C VAL A 60 -1.10 -5.78 -14.39
N ASN A 61 -1.80 -5.95 -15.51
CA ASN A 61 -3.23 -6.32 -15.59
C ASN A 61 -4.19 -5.56 -14.64
N GLY A 62 -3.82 -4.35 -14.20
CA GLY A 62 -4.62 -3.50 -13.32
C GLY A 62 -5.06 -4.14 -11.99
N PHE A 63 -6.23 -3.69 -11.52
CA PHE A 63 -6.87 -4.12 -10.28
C PHE A 63 -8.10 -4.98 -10.57
N ASN A 64 -8.26 -6.08 -9.84
CA ASN A 64 -9.42 -6.96 -9.97
C ASN A 64 -10.65 -6.37 -9.26
N SER A 65 -11.82 -6.98 -9.49
CA SER A 65 -13.09 -6.48 -8.94
C SER A 65 -13.15 -6.51 -7.41
N GLU A 66 -12.52 -7.50 -6.78
CA GLU A 66 -12.51 -7.62 -5.32
C GLU A 66 -11.65 -6.53 -4.67
N GLU A 67 -10.47 -6.25 -5.23
CA GLU A 67 -9.64 -5.14 -4.79
C GLU A 67 -10.34 -3.79 -4.95
N LYS A 68 -11.04 -3.58 -6.07
CA LYS A 68 -11.83 -2.35 -6.28
C LYS A 68 -12.94 -2.24 -5.22
N LYS A 69 -13.61 -3.34 -4.90
CA LYS A 69 -14.67 -3.38 -3.87
C LYS A 69 -14.13 -3.03 -2.49
N GLN A 70 -12.96 -3.56 -2.13
CA GLN A 70 -12.29 -3.22 -0.88
C GLN A 70 -11.93 -1.72 -0.81
N LYS A 71 -11.57 -1.08 -1.94
CA LYS A 71 -11.29 0.36 -2.00
C LYS A 71 -12.51 1.27 -1.85
N ILE A 72 -13.73 0.76 -1.97
CA ILE A 72 -14.93 1.58 -1.76
C ILE A 72 -14.98 2.11 -0.32
N LEU A 73 -14.59 1.29 0.67
CA LEU A 73 -14.57 1.70 2.07
C LEU A 73 -13.54 2.80 2.32
N ASP A 74 -12.33 2.64 1.77
CA ASP A 74 -11.26 3.65 1.85
C ASP A 74 -11.73 4.99 1.25
N ILE A 75 -12.38 4.97 0.08
CA ILE A 75 -12.89 6.18 -0.59
C ILE A 75 -13.96 6.87 0.27
N ARG A 76 -14.91 6.10 0.81
CA ARG A 76 -15.96 6.64 1.68
C ARG A 76 -15.37 7.27 2.94
N LYS A 77 -14.38 6.61 3.56
CA LYS A 77 -13.66 7.14 4.71
C LYS A 77 -12.96 8.45 4.36
N ASN A 78 -12.20 8.50 3.26
CA ASN A 78 -11.50 9.72 2.85
C ASN A 78 -12.44 10.89 2.59
N VAL A 79 -13.61 10.66 1.97
CA VAL A 79 -14.62 11.70 1.76
C VAL A 79 -15.19 12.21 3.09
N LYS A 80 -15.49 11.30 4.03
CA LYS A 80 -15.96 11.65 5.37
C LYS A 80 -14.90 12.47 6.13
N ASP A 81 -13.66 11.98 6.15
CA ASP A 81 -12.58 12.61 6.90
C ASP A 81 -12.29 14.01 6.32
N ALA A 82 -12.26 14.15 4.99
CA ALA A 82 -12.06 15.44 4.33
C ALA A 82 -13.13 16.49 4.71
N ILE A 83 -14.42 16.13 4.69
CA ILE A 83 -15.48 17.09 5.04
C ILE A 83 -15.45 17.45 6.53
N VAL A 84 -15.13 16.49 7.40
CA VAL A 84 -14.96 16.75 8.84
C VAL A 84 -13.79 17.69 9.09
N THR A 85 -12.64 17.47 8.45
CA THR A 85 -11.46 18.34 8.59
C THR A 85 -11.77 19.77 8.13
N ILE A 86 -12.43 19.95 6.98
CA ILE A 86 -12.78 21.28 6.47
C ILE A 86 -13.72 22.00 7.45
N VAL A 87 -14.82 21.35 7.84
CA VAL A 87 -15.85 21.94 8.72
C VAL A 87 -15.29 22.29 10.11
N SER A 88 -14.37 21.48 10.62
CA SER A 88 -13.67 21.74 11.90
C SER A 88 -12.68 22.90 11.77
N ALA A 89 -11.95 22.99 10.65
CA ALA A 89 -10.98 24.05 10.42
C ALA A 89 -11.63 25.43 10.22
N MET A 90 -12.85 25.51 9.68
CA MET A 90 -13.53 26.78 9.43
C MET A 90 -13.61 27.70 10.66
N SER A 91 -13.74 27.13 11.87
CA SER A 91 -13.74 27.89 13.13
C SER A 91 -12.36 28.14 13.73
N THR A 92 -11.32 27.42 13.30
CA THR A 92 -9.95 27.58 13.83
C THR A 92 -9.09 28.52 12.99
N LEU A 93 -9.49 28.77 11.74
CA LEU A 93 -8.84 29.76 10.87
C LEU A 93 -8.98 31.17 11.44
N ILE A 94 -8.01 32.03 11.14
CA ILE A 94 -7.97 33.43 11.57
C ILE A 94 -7.90 34.32 10.31
N PRO A 95 -8.93 35.13 10.02
CA PRO A 95 -10.23 35.18 10.68
C PRO A 95 -11.08 33.92 10.41
N PRO A 96 -12.02 33.57 11.31
CA PRO A 96 -12.91 32.42 11.09
C PRO A 96 -13.77 32.59 9.83
N VAL A 97 -14.06 31.48 9.16
CA VAL A 97 -14.84 31.47 7.91
C VAL A 97 -16.28 31.03 8.21
N PRO A 98 -17.29 31.92 8.10
CA PRO A 98 -18.69 31.54 8.28
C PRO A 98 -19.25 30.83 7.05
N LEU A 99 -20.39 30.14 7.23
CA LEU A 99 -21.16 29.62 6.10
C LEU A 99 -21.71 30.76 5.24
N ALA A 100 -21.65 30.59 3.92
CA ALA A 100 -22.29 31.52 2.99
C ALA A 100 -23.82 31.50 3.09
N ASN A 101 -24.41 30.31 3.29
CA ASN A 101 -25.84 30.16 3.59
C ASN A 101 -26.03 29.64 5.02
N PRO A 102 -26.58 30.44 5.95
CA PRO A 102 -26.87 30.05 7.32
C PRO A 102 -27.80 28.84 7.45
N GLU A 103 -28.66 28.57 6.47
CA GLU A 103 -29.55 27.40 6.47
C GLU A 103 -28.77 26.07 6.51
N ASN A 104 -27.48 26.06 6.15
CA ASN A 104 -26.66 24.86 6.20
C ASN A 104 -26.10 24.56 7.60
N GLN A 105 -26.41 25.36 8.62
CA GLN A 105 -25.88 25.19 9.97
C GLN A 105 -26.16 23.79 10.52
N PHE A 106 -27.40 23.28 10.39
CA PHE A 106 -27.75 21.93 10.86
C PHE A 106 -26.92 20.82 10.19
N ARG A 107 -26.47 21.03 8.94
CA ARG A 107 -25.62 20.07 8.21
C ARG A 107 -24.21 20.07 8.79
N MET A 108 -23.67 21.24 9.11
CA MET A 108 -22.39 21.35 9.81
C MET A 108 -22.45 20.67 11.18
N ASP A 109 -23.52 20.92 11.94
CA ASP A 109 -23.69 20.34 13.27
C ASP A 109 -23.80 18.82 13.21
N TYR A 110 -24.49 18.28 12.21
CA TYR A 110 -24.51 16.84 11.94
C TYR A 110 -23.12 16.30 11.58
N ILE A 111 -22.37 16.96 10.70
CA ILE A 111 -21.01 16.53 10.32
C ILE A 111 -20.08 16.53 11.54
N LYS A 112 -20.21 17.51 12.43
CA LYS A 112 -19.46 17.59 13.69
C LYS A 112 -19.87 16.49 14.67
N SER A 113 -21.14 16.08 14.72
CA SER A 113 -21.60 15.02 15.63
C SER A 113 -21.19 13.61 15.20
N ILE A 114 -20.99 13.38 13.90
CA ILE A 114 -20.49 12.10 13.36
C ILE A 114 -18.96 12.03 13.30
N ALA A 115 -18.28 13.14 13.59
CA ALA A 115 -16.83 13.16 13.72
C ALA A 115 -16.47 12.31 14.95
N PRO A 116 -15.60 11.29 14.83
CA PRO A 116 -15.08 10.65 16.02
C PRO A 116 -14.36 11.72 16.86
N LEU A 117 -14.79 11.87 18.12
CA LEU A 117 -13.94 12.42 19.17
C LEU A 117 -12.76 11.44 19.30
N SER A 118 -11.68 11.62 18.55
CA SER A 118 -10.30 11.37 19.02
C SER A 118 -9.22 11.53 17.93
N ASP A 119 -8.07 12.01 18.41
CA ASP A 119 -6.70 11.67 18.02
C ASP A 119 -6.03 12.38 16.83
N PHE A 120 -6.16 13.71 16.75
CA PHE A 120 -5.07 14.54 16.22
C PHE A 120 -4.49 15.43 17.32
N ASP A 121 -4.18 14.85 18.48
CA ASP A 121 -3.13 15.40 19.34
C ASP A 121 -1.79 15.05 18.69
N TYR A 122 -1.29 15.97 17.86
CA TYR A 122 0.12 16.00 17.58
C TYR A 122 0.80 16.45 18.87
N THR A 123 1.27 15.50 19.68
CA THR A 123 2.25 15.81 20.73
C THR A 123 3.42 16.55 20.08
N GLN A 124 3.70 17.75 20.57
CA GLN A 124 4.83 18.58 20.16
C GLN A 124 6.17 17.87 20.32
#